data_AF-A1DWM5-F1
#
_entry.id   AF-A1DWM5-F1
#
_cell.length_a   1.000
_cell.length_b   1.000
_cell.length_c   1.000
_cell.angle_alpha   90.00
_cell.angle_beta   90.00
_cell.angle_gamma   90.00
#
_symmetry.space_group_name_H-M   'P 1'
#
loop_
_entity.id
_entity.type
_entity.pdbx_description
1 polymer ?
#
loop_
_entity_poly.entity_id
_entity_poly.type
_entity_poly.pdbx_seq_one_letter_code
_entity_poly.pdbx_strand_id
1 'polypeptide(L)'
;QIKMFKGPAEDIQYIFTAPSSAVCGVTLETGGKKEYLIAGKAEGNEKMHITLCDFIVPWDSLTQTQKKSLNQRYEMGCECKISRCPSIPCYVSAKDECLWTDW
;
A
#
# COMPACT_ATOMS: atom_id res chain seq x y z
N GLN A 1 0.69 -11.32 -15.05
CA GLN A 1 -0.63 -10.72 -15.31
C GLN A 1 -0.91 -9.79 -14.16
N ILE A 2 -1.09 -8.50 -14.46
CA ILE A 2 -1.43 -7.45 -13.51
C ILE A 2 -2.84 -7.73 -12.96
N LYS A 3 -3.07 -7.44 -11.67
CA LYS A 3 -4.33 -7.75 -10.97
C LYS A 3 -4.69 -6.65 -9.97
N MET A 4 -5.98 -6.45 -9.76
CA MET A 4 -6.50 -5.68 -8.64
C MET A 4 -6.73 -6.60 -7.43
N PHE A 5 -6.21 -6.23 -6.26
CA PHE A 5 -6.37 -6.98 -5.00
C PHE A 5 -7.52 -6.45 -4.14
N LYS A 6 -7.81 -5.14 -4.22
CA LYS A 6 -8.89 -4.45 -3.51
C LYS A 6 -9.26 -3.18 -4.27
N GLY A 7 -10.54 -2.94 -4.50
CA GLY A 7 -11.01 -1.75 -5.23
C GLY A 7 -12.37 -1.93 -5.90
N PRO A 8 -12.79 -0.96 -6.73
CA PRO A 8 -14.00 -1.07 -7.55
C PRO A 8 -13.86 -2.20 -8.60
N ALA A 9 -14.98 -2.59 -9.21
CA ALA A 9 -14.96 -3.59 -10.27
C ALA A 9 -14.32 -3.09 -11.58
N GLU A 10 -14.29 -1.77 -11.78
CA GLU A 10 -13.66 -1.12 -12.92
C GLU A 10 -12.14 -1.08 -12.77
N ASP A 11 -11.42 -1.31 -13.87
CA ASP A 11 -9.97 -1.21 -13.89
C ASP A 11 -9.51 0.24 -13.73
N ILE A 12 -8.39 0.45 -13.03
CA ILE A 12 -7.74 1.76 -12.95
C ILE A 12 -6.93 1.99 -14.21
N GLN A 13 -7.29 2.99 -14.99
CA GLN A 13 -6.62 3.39 -16.23
C GLN A 13 -5.63 4.55 -16.00
N TYR A 14 -5.88 5.38 -14.99
CA TYR A 14 -5.09 6.59 -14.73
C TYR A 14 -4.68 6.71 -13.26
N ILE A 15 -3.40 7.00 -13.06
CA ILE A 15 -2.82 7.28 -11.75
C ILE A 15 -2.31 8.72 -11.74
N PHE A 16 -2.82 9.52 -10.81
CA PHE A 16 -2.44 10.91 -10.59
C PHE A 16 -1.55 11.02 -9.35
N THR A 17 -0.61 11.95 -9.41
CA THR A 17 0.25 12.30 -8.28
C THR A 17 0.76 13.73 -8.45
N ALA A 18 1.22 14.34 -7.37
CA ALA A 18 1.77 15.69 -7.42
C ALA A 18 3.07 15.73 -8.25
N PRO A 19 3.44 16.89 -8.83
CA PRO A 19 4.57 16.97 -9.76
C PRO A 19 5.96 16.93 -9.08
N SER A 20 6.03 17.06 -7.76
CA SER A 20 7.29 17.14 -7.01
C SER A 20 7.22 16.39 -5.70
N SER A 21 8.33 15.77 -5.32
CA SER A 21 8.48 15.06 -4.04
C SER A 21 8.27 15.96 -2.82
N ALA A 22 8.55 17.27 -2.94
CA ALA A 22 8.34 18.25 -1.87
C ALA A 22 6.86 18.37 -1.46
N VAL A 23 5.94 17.99 -2.35
CA VAL A 23 4.49 17.94 -2.12
C VAL A 23 3.96 16.51 -2.26
N CYS A 24 4.78 15.53 -1.88
CA CYS A 24 4.46 14.11 -1.87
C CYS A 24 4.20 13.48 -3.26
N GLY A 25 4.74 14.06 -4.33
CA GLY A 25 4.68 13.53 -5.68
C GLY A 25 5.56 12.31 -5.90
N VAL A 26 5.06 11.33 -6.67
CA VAL A 26 5.75 10.06 -6.95
C VAL A 26 6.23 10.03 -8.40
N THR A 27 7.47 9.59 -8.62
CA THR A 27 7.97 9.27 -9.97
C THR A 27 8.05 7.76 -10.13
N LEU A 28 7.29 7.21 -11.09
CA LEU A 28 7.34 5.80 -11.46
C LEU A 28 8.18 5.61 -12.72
N GLU A 29 8.90 4.49 -12.79
CA GLU A 29 9.58 4.12 -14.03
C GLU A 29 8.54 3.54 -15.02
N THR A 30 8.17 4.35 -16.00
CA THR A 30 7.18 3.99 -17.03
C THR A 30 7.81 3.27 -18.24
N GLY A 31 9.13 3.29 -18.35
CA GLY A 31 9.87 2.56 -19.38
C GLY A 31 10.20 1.13 -18.96
N GLY A 32 9.76 0.15 -19.75
CA GLY A 32 10.12 -1.27 -19.57
C GLY A 32 8.98 -2.15 -19.02
N LYS A 33 9.33 -3.31 -18.45
CA LYS A 33 8.40 -4.30 -17.88
C LYS A 33 8.36 -4.30 -16.35
N LYS A 34 8.63 -3.15 -15.71
CA LYS A 34 8.58 -3.06 -14.25
C LYS A 34 7.13 -3.12 -13.77
N GLU A 35 6.84 -4.08 -12.90
CA GLU A 35 5.56 -4.21 -12.22
C GLU A 35 5.68 -3.62 -10.80
N TYR A 36 4.63 -2.96 -10.34
CA TYR A 36 4.54 -2.36 -9.01
C TYR A 36 3.32 -2.90 -8.28
N LEU A 37 3.44 -3.06 -6.96
CA LEU A 37 2.29 -3.04 -6.08
C LEU A 37 2.00 -1.59 -5.70
N ILE A 38 0.77 -1.14 -5.95
CA ILE A 38 0.34 0.23 -5.68
C ILE A 38 -0.91 0.16 -4.80
N ALA A 39 -0.79 0.60 -3.55
CA ALA A 39 -1.93 0.98 -2.73
C ALA A 39 -2.11 2.49 -2.80
N GLY A 40 -3.34 2.99 -2.72
CA GLY A 40 -3.62 4.43 -2.82
C GLY A 40 -5.12 4.69 -2.86
N LYS A 41 -5.49 5.94 -3.14
CA LYS A 41 -6.88 6.41 -3.04
C LYS A 41 -7.59 6.35 -4.38
N ALA A 42 -8.70 5.62 -4.46
CA ALA A 42 -9.57 5.66 -5.63
C ALA A 42 -10.32 7.01 -5.70
N GLU A 43 -10.39 7.60 -6.88
CA GLU A 43 -11.11 8.85 -7.15
C GLU A 43 -12.38 8.64 -7.99
N GLY A 44 -12.66 7.39 -8.39
CA GLY A 44 -13.75 7.03 -9.29
C GLY A 44 -13.39 7.23 -10.76
N ASN A 45 -14.28 6.80 -11.66
CA ASN A 45 -14.11 6.92 -13.12
C ASN A 45 -12.74 6.41 -13.60
N GLU A 46 -12.34 5.22 -13.16
CA GLU A 46 -11.05 4.59 -13.55
C GLU A 46 -9.79 5.35 -13.08
N LYS A 47 -9.92 6.29 -12.13
CA LYS A 47 -8.82 7.13 -11.62
C LYS A 47 -8.43 6.79 -10.19
N MET A 48 -7.15 6.95 -9.92
CA MET A 48 -6.53 6.80 -8.62
C MET A 48 -5.55 7.93 -8.36
N HIS A 49 -5.42 8.34 -7.10
CA HIS A 49 -4.40 9.28 -6.65
C HIS A 49 -3.42 8.58 -5.70
N ILE A 50 -2.14 8.82 -5.92
CA ILE A 50 -1.04 8.27 -5.12
C ILE A 50 -0.08 9.36 -4.65
N THR A 51 0.60 9.10 -3.55
CA THR A 51 1.54 9.99 -2.88
C THR A 51 2.77 9.22 -2.39
N LEU A 52 3.84 9.93 -2.03
CA LEU A 52 5.04 9.33 -1.44
C LEU A 52 4.79 8.55 -0.14
N CYS A 53 3.66 8.79 0.52
CA CYS A 53 3.31 8.12 1.78
C CYS A 53 2.55 6.80 1.54
N ASP A 54 2.09 6.55 0.32
CA ASP A 54 1.37 5.33 -0.02
C ASP A 54 2.33 4.14 -0.17
N PHE A 55 1.80 2.92 -0.03
CA PHE A 55 2.59 1.70 -0.17
C PHE A 55 2.78 1.37 -1.65
N ILE A 56 3.89 1.88 -2.22
CA ILE A 56 4.26 1.76 -3.62
C ILE A 56 5.64 1.12 -3.71
N VAL A 57 5.70 -0.13 -4.17
CA VAL A 57 6.96 -0.89 -4.23
C VAL A 57 7.05 -1.74 -5.50
N PRO A 58 8.25 -1.99 -6.04
CA PRO A 58 8.43 -2.95 -7.13
C PRO A 58 7.88 -4.32 -6.73
N TRP A 59 7.15 -4.98 -7.62
CA TRP A 59 6.53 -6.27 -7.33
C TRP A 59 7.56 -7.33 -6.89
N ASP A 60 8.76 -7.30 -7.47
CA ASP A 60 9.81 -8.27 -7.18
C ASP A 60 10.54 -8.04 -5.84
N SER A 61 10.38 -6.88 -5.21
CA SER A 61 10.94 -6.66 -3.86
C SER A 61 10.06 -7.22 -2.74
N LEU A 62 8.80 -7.57 -3.03
CA LEU A 62 7.89 -8.16 -2.04
C LEU A 62 8.30 -9.59 -1.69
N THR A 63 8.25 -9.90 -0.40
CA THR A 63 8.39 -11.27 0.10
C THR A 63 7.23 -12.15 -0.38
N GLN A 64 7.44 -13.47 -0.44
CA GLN A 64 6.39 -14.42 -0.79
C GLN A 64 5.16 -14.31 0.14
N THR A 65 5.40 -14.06 1.44
CA THR A 65 4.35 -13.85 2.43
C THR A 65 3.52 -12.61 2.13
N GLN A 66 4.15 -11.49 1.75
CA GLN A 66 3.44 -10.27 1.36
C GLN A 66 2.57 -10.53 0.12
N LYS A 67 3.14 -11.11 -0.95
CA LYS A 67 2.42 -11.42 -2.18
C LYS A 67 1.19 -12.30 -1.93
N LYS A 68 1.34 -13.34 -1.10
CA LYS A 68 0.24 -14.25 -0.74
C LYS A 68 -0.83 -13.57 0.12
N SER A 69 -0.41 -12.72 1.05
CA SER A 69 -1.32 -12.08 2.01
C SER A 69 -2.24 -11.04 1.39
N LEU A 70 -1.87 -10.46 0.23
CA LEU A 70 -2.71 -9.55 -0.56
C LEU A 70 -4.09 -10.14 -0.91
N ASN A 71 -4.18 -11.46 -1.14
CA ASN A 71 -5.44 -12.13 -1.48
C ASN A 71 -6.06 -12.93 -0.33
N GLN A 72 -5.37 -13.05 0.81
CA GLN A 72 -5.70 -14.08 1.79
C GLN A 72 -5.82 -13.57 3.21
N ARG A 73 -4.91 -12.69 3.66
CA ARG A 73 -4.73 -12.42 5.10
C ARG A 73 -4.90 -10.96 5.45
N TYR A 74 -4.50 -10.04 4.58
CA TYR A 74 -4.54 -8.62 4.92
C TYR A 74 -5.96 -8.11 5.15
N GLU A 75 -6.92 -8.58 4.36
CA GLU A 75 -8.33 -8.24 4.56
C GLU A 75 -8.88 -8.79 5.88
N MET A 76 -8.54 -10.03 6.24
CA MET A 76 -8.95 -10.63 7.53
C MET A 76 -8.43 -9.85 8.74
N GLY A 77 -7.31 -9.15 8.60
CA GLY A 77 -6.70 -8.34 9.65
C GLY A 77 -7.16 -6.89 9.68
N CYS A 78 -8.05 -6.44 8.77
CA CYS A 78 -8.47 -5.04 8.71
C CYS A 78 -9.26 -4.58 9.96
N GLU A 79 -9.88 -5.50 10.69
CA GLU A 79 -10.56 -5.22 11.97
C GLU A 79 -9.57 -5.10 13.14
N CYS A 80 -8.31 -5.52 12.96
CA CYS A 80 -7.26 -5.34 13.94
C CYS A 80 -6.50 -4.02 13.70
N LYS A 81 -5.89 -3.48 14.76
CA LYS A 81 -5.10 -2.25 14.68
C LYS A 81 -3.61 -2.54 14.88
N ILE A 82 -2.80 -2.06 13.94
CA ILE A 82 -1.34 -2.08 14.08
C ILE A 82 -0.89 -0.77 14.74
N SER A 83 -0.35 -0.86 15.95
CA SER A 83 0.11 0.29 16.75
C SER A 83 1.61 0.48 16.58
N ARG A 84 2.02 1.63 16.05
CA ARG A 84 3.43 2.00 15.87
C ARG A 84 4.14 2.18 17.21
N CYS A 85 5.38 1.70 17.30
CA CYS A 85 6.27 1.89 18.45
C CYS A 85 7.47 2.78 18.07
N PRO A 86 7.36 4.12 18.17
CA PRO A 86 8.45 5.02 17.76
C PRO A 86 9.64 5.02 18.73
N SER A 87 9.44 4.61 19.99
CA SER A 87 10.50 4.49 20.99
C SER A 87 10.06 3.48 22.06
N ILE A 88 11.01 2.69 22.55
CA ILE A 88 10.79 1.67 23.59
C ILE A 88 10.93 2.33 24.98
N PRO A 89 10.04 2.05 25.94
CA PRO A 89 9.00 1.02 25.91
C PRO A 89 7.66 1.49 25.31
N CYS A 90 6.99 0.56 24.63
CA CYS A 90 5.64 0.73 24.09
C CYS A 90 4.77 -0.48 24.50
N TYR A 91 3.47 -0.26 24.63
CA TYR A 91 2.53 -1.24 25.16
C TYR A 91 1.24 -1.25 24.33
N VAL A 92 0.61 -2.42 24.21
CA VAL A 92 -0.74 -2.52 23.63
C VAL A 92 -1.77 -1.99 24.63
N SER A 93 -2.78 -1.27 24.12
CA SER A 93 -3.85 -0.72 24.94
C SER A 93 -5.16 -1.52 24.84
N ALA A 94 -5.30 -2.35 23.80
CA ALA A 94 -6.48 -3.16 23.53
C ALA A 94 -6.11 -4.56 22.99
N LYS A 95 -7.08 -5.50 23.02
CA LYS A 95 -6.86 -6.92 22.63
C LYS A 95 -6.73 -7.12 21.12
N ASP A 96 -7.27 -6.19 20.35
CA ASP A 96 -7.25 -6.11 18.89
C ASP A 96 -6.05 -5.31 18.36
N GLU A 97 -5.12 -4.92 19.24
CA GLU A 97 -3.90 -4.20 18.86
C GLU A 97 -2.68 -5.13 18.76
N CYS A 98 -1.89 -4.94 17.70
CA CYS A 98 -0.56 -5.53 17.53
C CYS A 98 0.49 -4.42 17.52
N LEU A 99 1.53 -4.53 18.36
CA LEU A 99 2.66 -3.59 18.31
C LEU A 99 3.53 -3.86 17.10
N TRP A 100 3.90 -2.79 16.40
CA TRP A 100 4.87 -2.82 15.32
C TRP A 100 6.20 -2.21 15.78
N THR A 101 7.22 -3.05 15.86
CA THR A 101 8.54 -2.74 16.46
C THR A 101 9.68 -2.82 15.44
N ASP A 102 9.39 -2.94 14.14
CA ASP A 102 10.43 -3.04 13.11
C ASP A 102 11.08 -1.68 12.75
N TRP A 103 10.64 -0.60 13.40
CA TRP A 103 11.14 0.76 13.19
C TRP A 103 12.37 1.06 14.04
#